data_AF-A0A8J7RLS0-F1
#
_entry.id   AF-A0A8J7RLS0-F1
#
_cell.length_a   1.000
_cell.length_b   1.000
_cell.length_c   1.000
_cell.angle_alpha   90.00
_cell.angle_beta   90.00
_cell.angle_gamma   90.00
#
_symmetry.space_group_name_H-M   'P 1'
#
loop_
_entity.id
_entity.type
_entity.pdbx_description
1 polymer ?
#
loop_
_entity_poly.entity_id
_entity_poly.type
_entity_poly.pdbx_seq_one_letter_code
_entity_poly.pdbx_strand_id
1 'polypeptide(L)'
;MSSDDAEADAFLAFVERIASFDTRLSQLQAAILAAAHLDLAHDTRSFANKLGVSHALVLRELTELEMLGDLLAITRRDARTLRTHYELTADGKRLLTGPSEA
;
A
#
# COMPACT_ATOMS: atom_id res chain seq x y z
N MET A 1 -18.14 11.11 16.16
CA MET A 1 -17.25 10.20 15.42
C MET A 1 -18.12 9.50 14.41
N SER A 2 -17.94 9.83 13.14
CA SER A 2 -18.71 9.24 12.05
C SER A 2 -18.16 7.84 11.74
N SER A 3 -18.91 7.01 11.02
CA SER A 3 -18.40 5.70 10.56
C SER A 3 -17.11 5.86 9.76
N ASP A 4 -17.09 6.85 8.88
CA ASP A 4 -15.94 7.19 8.03
C ASP A 4 -14.69 7.56 8.83
N ASP A 5 -14.85 8.27 9.96
CA ASP A 5 -13.72 8.65 10.83
C ASP A 5 -13.09 7.40 11.48
N ALA A 6 -13.94 6.47 11.94
CA ALA A 6 -13.49 5.23 12.56
C ALA A 6 -12.80 4.29 11.54
N GLU A 7 -13.28 4.26 10.29
CA GLU A 7 -12.64 3.52 9.20
C GLU A 7 -11.28 4.12 8.83
N ALA A 8 -11.18 5.45 8.80
CA ALA A 8 -9.91 6.14 8.57
C ALA A 8 -8.90 5.85 9.70
N ASP A 9 -9.34 5.92 10.96
CA ASP A 9 -8.48 5.60 12.11
C ASP A 9 -8.02 4.15 12.09
N ALA A 10 -8.92 3.21 11.76
CA ALA A 10 -8.58 1.79 11.62
C ALA A 10 -7.56 1.55 10.48
N PHE A 11 -7.71 2.26 9.36
CA PHE A 11 -6.76 2.22 8.27
C PHE A 11 -5.38 2.73 8.72
N LEU A 12 -5.31 3.90 9.36
CA LEU A 12 -4.06 4.49 9.84
C LEU A 12 -3.36 3.60 10.86
N ALA A 13 -4.10 3.02 11.81
CA ALA A 13 -3.57 2.07 12.78
C ALA A 13 -3.00 0.80 12.10
N PHE A 14 -3.62 0.36 11.01
CA PHE A 14 -3.09 -0.75 10.22
C PHE A 14 -1.82 -0.38 9.48
N VAL A 15 -1.75 0.82 8.88
CA VAL A 15 -0.53 1.35 8.24
C VAL A 15 0.63 1.41 9.23
N GLU A 16 0.40 1.96 10.43
CA GLU A 16 1.42 2.04 11.48
C GLU A 16 1.94 0.65 11.88
N ARG A 17 1.04 -0.33 12.01
CA ARG A 17 1.42 -1.72 12.31
C ARG A 17 2.34 -2.29 11.23
N ILE A 18 2.03 -2.09 9.96
CA ILE A 18 2.83 -2.58 8.84
C ILE A 18 4.22 -1.94 8.85
N ALA A 19 4.28 -0.61 9.01
CA ALA A 19 5.54 0.12 9.11
C ALA A 19 6.39 -0.32 10.32
N SER A 20 5.76 -0.83 11.39
CA SER A 20 6.47 -1.37 12.56
C SER A 20 7.07 -2.75 12.32
N PHE A 21 6.54 -3.55 11.39
CA PHE A 21 7.06 -4.89 11.08
C PHE A 21 8.29 -4.86 10.18
N ASP A 22 8.43 -3.82 9.36
CA ASP A 22 9.60 -3.65 8.49
C ASP A 22 10.04 -2.18 8.49
N THR A 23 11.15 -1.91 9.19
CA THR A 23 11.71 -0.56 9.34
C THR A 23 12.23 0.03 8.03
N ARG A 24 12.33 -0.76 6.95
CA ARG A 24 12.67 -0.27 5.61
C ARG A 24 11.49 0.47 4.96
N LEU A 25 10.26 0.22 5.43
CA LEU A 25 9.06 0.82 4.88
C LEU A 25 8.83 2.24 5.37
N SER A 26 8.58 3.14 4.43
CA SER A 26 7.96 4.43 4.75
C SER A 26 6.49 4.24 5.13
N GLN A 27 5.89 5.21 5.84
CA GLN A 27 4.44 5.20 6.11
C GLN A 27 3.62 5.11 4.81
N LEU A 28 4.08 5.77 3.73
CA LEU A 28 3.36 5.77 2.46
C LEU A 28 3.49 4.42 1.73
N GLN A 29 4.64 3.75 1.82
CA GLN A 29 4.81 2.39 1.30
C GLN A 29 3.94 1.39 2.06
N ALA A 30 3.90 1.49 3.40
CA ALA A 30 2.99 0.71 4.23
C ALA A 30 1.51 0.96 3.87
N ALA A 31 1.14 2.20 3.58
CA ALA A 31 -0.21 2.55 3.11
C ALA A 31 -0.53 1.94 1.74
N ILE A 32 0.42 1.90 0.79
CA ILE A 32 0.24 1.22 -0.51
C ILE A 32 -0.05 -0.27 -0.29
N LEU A 33 0.72 -0.93 0.56
CA LEU A 33 0.53 -2.35 0.88
C LEU A 33 -0.82 -2.60 1.57
N ALA A 34 -1.18 -1.75 2.54
CA ALA A 34 -2.46 -1.81 3.24
C ALA A 34 -3.66 -1.67 2.29
N ALA A 35 -3.60 -0.67 1.39
CA ALA A 35 -4.66 -0.43 0.42
C ALA A 35 -4.83 -1.59 -0.58
N ALA A 36 -3.74 -2.24 -0.98
CA ALA A 36 -3.80 -3.44 -1.82
C ALA A 36 -4.43 -4.62 -1.06
N HIS A 37 -4.05 -4.81 0.20
CA HIS A 37 -4.57 -5.89 1.04
C HIS A 37 -6.07 -5.77 1.32
N LEU A 38 -6.53 -4.55 1.58
CA LEU A 38 -7.93 -4.24 1.87
C LEU A 38 -8.79 -4.07 0.62
N ASP A 39 -8.27 -4.41 -0.56
CA ASP A 39 -8.95 -4.26 -1.86
C ASP A 39 -9.40 -2.80 -2.16
N LEU A 40 -8.71 -1.83 -1.57
CA LEU A 40 -9.01 -0.41 -1.75
C LEU A 40 -8.37 0.14 -3.03
N ALA A 41 -7.13 -0.24 -3.34
CA ALA A 41 -6.46 0.22 -4.55
C ALA A 41 -5.35 -0.75 -4.98
N HIS A 42 -5.29 -1.01 -6.29
CA HIS A 42 -4.26 -1.86 -6.94
C HIS A 42 -3.48 -1.11 -8.03
N ASP A 43 -3.58 0.22 -8.04
CA ASP A 43 -2.82 1.07 -8.95
C ASP A 43 -2.56 2.46 -8.39
N THR A 44 -1.52 3.11 -8.90
CA THR A 44 -1.02 4.40 -8.39
C THR A 44 -2.04 5.54 -8.49
N ARG A 45 -2.94 5.53 -9.48
CA ARG A 45 -3.96 6.57 -9.67
C ARG A 45 -5.11 6.40 -8.68
N SER A 46 -5.63 5.18 -8.56
CA SER A 46 -6.71 4.87 -7.62
C SER A 46 -6.27 5.14 -6.19
N PHE A 47 -5.05 4.74 -5.84
CA PHE A 47 -4.45 5.01 -4.53
C PHE A 47 -4.33 6.52 -4.26
N ALA A 48 -3.72 7.28 -5.18
CA ALA A 48 -3.54 8.73 -5.03
C ALA A 48 -4.87 9.45 -4.81
N ASN A 49 -5.89 9.10 -5.58
CA ASN A 49 -7.22 9.70 -5.48
C ASN A 49 -7.91 9.36 -4.14
N LYS A 50 -7.82 8.11 -3.68
CA LYS A 50 -8.49 7.67 -2.44
C LYS A 50 -7.84 8.28 -1.19
N LEU A 51 -6.51 8.36 -1.15
CA LEU A 51 -5.78 8.90 0.00
C LEU A 51 -5.54 10.41 -0.09
N GLY A 52 -5.96 11.08 -1.17
CA GLY A 52 -5.75 12.52 -1.35
C GLY A 52 -4.28 12.92 -1.45
N VAL A 53 -3.41 12.03 -1.93
CA VAL A 53 -1.96 12.25 -2.05
C VAL A 53 -1.54 12.51 -3.50
N SER A 54 -0.40 13.17 -3.69
CA SER A 54 0.14 13.42 -5.02
C SER A 54 0.51 12.12 -5.74
N HIS A 55 0.03 11.95 -6.98
CA HIS A 55 0.36 10.79 -7.82
C HIS A 55 1.88 10.64 -8.05
N ALA A 56 2.62 11.74 -8.18
CA ALA A 56 4.07 11.71 -8.35
C ALA A 56 4.78 11.15 -7.10
N LEU A 57 4.28 11.46 -5.91
CA LEU A 57 4.80 10.91 -4.66
C LEU A 57 4.55 9.40 -4.58
N VAL A 58 3.34 8.97 -4.96
CA VAL A 58 2.99 7.54 -5.02
C VAL A 58 3.88 6.79 -6.01
N LEU A 59 4.17 7.36 -7.18
CA LEU A 59 5.07 6.75 -8.15
C LEU A 59 6.50 6.58 -7.61
N ARG A 60 7.00 7.61 -6.89
CA ARG A 60 8.32 7.54 -6.24
C ARG A 60 8.37 6.42 -5.21
N GLU A 61 7.42 6.40 -4.28
CA GLU A 61 7.38 5.39 -3.21
C GLU A 61 7.16 3.98 -3.77
N LEU A 62 6.32 3.83 -4.81
CA LEU A 62 6.12 2.54 -5.46
C LEU A 62 7.40 2.04 -6.15
N THR A 63 8.19 2.94 -6.74
CA THR A 63 9.49 2.59 -7.34
C THR A 63 10.47 2.13 -6.26
N GLU A 64 10.51 2.82 -5.12
CA GLU A 64 11.35 2.41 -3.98
C GLU A 64 10.89 1.07 -3.38
N LEU A 65 9.58 0.83 -3.28
CA LEU A 65 9.02 -0.42 -2.81
C LEU A 65 9.28 -1.59 -3.78
N GLU A 66 9.20 -1.36 -5.09
CA GLU A 66 9.57 -2.36 -6.10
C GLU A 66 11.04 -2.75 -6.00
N MET A 67 11.93 -1.81 -5.66
CA MET A 67 13.35 -2.11 -5.45
C MET A 67 13.62 -2.99 -4.22
N LEU A 68 12.73 -3.01 -3.22
CA LEU A 68 12.82 -3.97 -2.11
C LEU A 68 12.55 -5.41 -2.61
N GLY A 69 11.69 -5.56 -3.63
CA GLY A 69 11.53 -6.77 -4.43
C GLY A 69 10.80 -7.95 -3.76
N ASP A 70 10.40 -7.80 -2.51
CA ASP A 70 9.89 -8.87 -1.66
C ASP A 70 8.38 -8.76 -1.39
N LEU A 71 7.83 -7.56 -1.21
CA LEU A 71 6.46 -7.37 -0.72
C LEU A 71 5.40 -7.13 -1.82
N LEU A 72 5.82 -6.66 -2.99
CA LEU A 72 4.91 -6.24 -4.05
C LEU A 72 5.53 -6.47 -5.43
N ALA A 73 4.69 -6.83 -6.40
CA ALA A 73 5.09 -7.03 -7.79
C ALA A 73 4.29 -6.12 -8.73
N ILE A 74 4.97 -5.51 -9.70
CA ILE A 74 4.33 -4.71 -10.75
C ILE A 74 3.75 -5.64 -11.80
N THR A 75 2.43 -5.57 -11.99
CA THR A 75 1.72 -6.42 -12.96
C THR A 75 1.57 -5.73 -14.32
N ARG A 76 1.46 -4.40 -14.34
CA ARG A 76 1.30 -3.62 -15.58
C ARG A 76 1.73 -2.17 -15.40
N ARG A 77 2.35 -1.59 -16.43
CA ARG A 77 2.60 -0.15 -16.56
C ARG A 77 1.89 0.41 -17.77
N ASP A 78 1.16 1.50 -17.60
CA ASP A 78 0.48 2.24 -18.67
C ASP A 78 1.28 3.50 -19.02
N ALA A 79 1.93 3.47 -20.19
CA ALA A 79 2.81 4.56 -20.62
C ALA A 79 2.07 5.88 -20.93
N ARG A 80 0.77 5.82 -21.26
CA ARG A 80 -0.02 7.01 -21.62
C ARG A 80 -0.51 7.75 -20.40
N THR A 81 -0.90 7.01 -19.36
CA THR A 81 -1.52 7.56 -18.15
C THR A 81 -0.58 7.60 -16.95
N LEU A 82 0.63 7.05 -17.09
CA LEU A 82 1.59 6.87 -16.02
C LEU A 82 1.01 6.09 -14.83
N ARG A 83 0.07 5.19 -15.10
CA ARG A 83 -0.51 4.29 -14.10
C ARG A 83 0.35 3.05 -13.99
N THR A 84 0.64 2.67 -12.75
CA THR A 84 1.32 1.43 -12.46
C THR A 84 0.39 0.58 -11.62
N HIS A 85 0.09 -0.62 -12.12
CA HIS A 85 -0.69 -1.64 -11.44
C HIS A 85 0.24 -2.58 -10.70
N TYR A 86 -0.20 -3.02 -9.54
CA TYR A 86 0.60 -3.85 -8.65
C TYR A 86 -0.27 -4.86 -7.91
N GLU A 87 0.36 -5.94 -7.48
CA GLU A 87 -0.24 -6.95 -6.61
C GLU A 87 0.73 -7.31 -5.48
N LEU A 88 0.19 -7.69 -4.33
CA LEU A 88 0.98 -8.22 -3.23
C LEU A 88 1.57 -9.58 -3.59
N THR A 89 2.86 -9.74 -3.31
CA THR A 89 3.53 -11.04 -3.39
C THR A 89 3.03 -11.97 -2.27
N ALA A 90 3.49 -13.22 -2.27
CA ALA A 90 3.24 -14.13 -1.16
C ALA A 90 3.78 -13.58 0.17
N ASP A 91 4.97 -12.96 0.16
CA ASP A 91 5.60 -12.42 1.36
C ASP A 91 4.92 -11.12 1.83
N GLY A 92 4.50 -10.27 0.90
CA GLY A 92 3.64 -9.13 1.19
C GLY A 92 2.34 -9.56 1.86
N LYS A 93 1.67 -10.58 1.33
CA LYS A 93 0.45 -11.12 1.97
C LYS A 93 0.73 -11.64 3.38
N ARG A 94 1.81 -12.41 3.57
CA ARG A 94 2.21 -12.96 4.88
C ARG A 94 2.46 -11.87 5.92
N LEU A 95 3.19 -10.81 5.54
CA LEU A 95 3.44 -9.65 6.41
C LEU A 95 2.13 -9.04 6.91
N LEU A 96 1.12 -8.95 6.04
CA LEU A 96 -0.13 -8.23 6.29
C LEU A 96 -1.18 -9.08 7.03
N THR A 97 -1.16 -10.40 6.88
CA THR A 97 -2.01 -11.30 7.70
C THR A 97 -1.55 -11.39 9.16
N GLY A 98 -0.29 -11.04 9.47
CA GLY A 98 0.31 -11.29 10.78
C GLY A 98 0.27 -12.79 11.16
N PRO A 99 0.89 -13.20 12.29
CA PRO A 99 0.47 -14.45 12.91
C PRO A 99 -0.98 -14.25 13.34
N SER A 100 -1.90 -15.05 12.76
CA SER A 100 -3.22 -15.25 13.35
C SER A 100 -2.99 -15.60 14.81
N GLU A 101 -3.44 -14.75 15.74
CA GLU A 101 -3.55 -15.16 17.14
C GLU A 101 -4.41 -16.42 17.16
N ALA A 102 -3.81 -17.52 17.62
CA ALA A 102 -4.42 -18.81 17.86
C ALA A 102 -4.23 -19.13 19.35
#